data_AF-A0A101TVP6-F1
#
_entry.id   AF-A0A101TVP6-F1
#
_cell.length_a   1.000
_cell.length_b   1.000
_cell.length_c   1.000
_cell.angle_alpha   90.00
_cell.angle_beta   90.00
_cell.angle_gamma   90.00
#
_symmetry.space_group_name_H-M   'P 1'
#
loop_
_entity.id
_entity.type
_entity.pdbx_description
1 polymer ?
#
loop_
_entity_poly.entity_id
_entity_poly.type
_entity_poly.pdbx_seq_one_letter_code
_entity_poly.pdbx_strand_id
1 'polypeptide(L)'
;MSDSTPTPAGRRAWLALGGLHLLNGTAPLAGSDPVVLVELDSPVEQAFPSNTVVLRWDRLGPLELAVRTADGTRRHTAKAAGDELFPGMLPGPALREAVTEVTGQGVGPLVPLFYVTADGDRAHVHSQIRFLAEDACFIRITPEAVDTAGVEELGWLPEAVRLHAEQFLFLNNHQRYYRKCFSGKELEYKYTLTPPVDSWTLTVELYRSLLDGELPGYVMEYRDEYQAWDYLNHLFEVTGPTEAERGYASFIPTTDGKHLLKRKWYAEDTFNRRESHTYGLDLADDGGFERYIREELKVEAVRLPSFRRVRYDINFESVRTGHVYGVFFDHCSLVEAREVTLNQCELEYLRSRVAVEPDEAEVLAEMEEIVGWLEAFLRERGLSDQRGFYSKRTFLKDAVAARPELARKVG
;
A
#
# COMPACT_ATOMS: atom_id res chain seq x y z
N MET A 1 14.83 13.55 -19.90
CA MET A 1 16.28 13.37 -19.70
C MET A 1 16.43 12.74 -18.34
N SER A 2 16.80 11.45 -18.30
CA SER A 2 16.89 10.66 -17.07
C SER A 2 18.12 11.11 -16.27
N ASP A 3 17.90 11.84 -15.18
CA ASP A 3 18.92 12.02 -14.16
C ASP A 3 19.00 10.72 -13.35
N SER A 4 19.67 9.72 -13.92
CA SER A 4 20.08 8.54 -13.16
C SER A 4 21.22 8.97 -12.25
N THR A 5 20.92 9.22 -10.98
CA THR A 5 21.94 9.29 -9.93
C THR A 5 22.83 8.04 -10.07
N PRO A 6 24.14 8.18 -10.30
CA PRO A 6 24.99 7.01 -10.49
C PRO A 6 24.96 6.15 -9.23
N THR A 7 24.64 4.86 -9.38
CA THR A 7 24.78 3.87 -8.32
C THR A 7 26.19 4.00 -7.74
N PRO A 8 26.36 4.27 -6.44
CA PRO A 8 27.69 4.32 -5.83
C PRO A 8 28.45 3.04 -6.15
N ALA A 9 29.65 3.19 -6.70
CA ALA A 9 30.52 2.08 -7.05
C ALA A 9 30.82 1.26 -5.79
N GLY A 10 30.24 0.05 -5.69
CA GLY A 10 30.48 -0.87 -4.57
C GLY A 10 29.25 -1.63 -4.05
N ARG A 11 28.03 -1.15 -4.31
CA ARG A 11 26.81 -1.84 -3.86
C ARG A 11 26.53 -3.09 -4.68
N ARG A 12 26.20 -4.19 -3.99
CA ARG A 12 25.87 -5.49 -4.57
C ARG A 12 24.56 -6.00 -3.97
N ALA A 13 23.86 -6.86 -4.71
CA ALA A 13 22.59 -7.41 -4.27
C ALA A 13 22.47 -8.89 -4.58
N TRP A 14 21.73 -9.60 -3.73
CA TRP A 14 21.49 -11.02 -3.84
C TRP A 14 20.03 -11.35 -3.58
N LEU A 15 19.52 -12.31 -4.35
CA LEU A 15 18.32 -13.05 -4.02
C LEU A 15 18.72 -14.34 -3.31
N ALA A 16 18.23 -14.53 -2.09
CA ALA A 16 18.43 -15.74 -1.31
C ALA A 16 17.17 -16.62 -1.36
N LEU A 17 17.32 -17.85 -1.85
CA LEU A 17 16.28 -18.86 -1.91
C LEU A 17 16.56 -19.94 -0.86
N GLY A 18 15.51 -20.52 -0.30
CA GLY A 18 15.64 -21.60 0.69
C GLY A 18 14.28 -22.15 1.11
N GLY A 19 14.28 -22.94 2.19
CA GLY A 19 13.11 -23.66 2.63
C GLY A 19 11.99 -22.76 3.18
N LEU A 20 10.76 -22.95 2.71
CA LEU A 20 9.58 -22.20 3.18
C LEU A 20 9.35 -22.30 4.70
N HIS A 21 9.83 -23.38 5.33
CA HIS A 21 9.73 -23.56 6.79
C HIS A 21 10.37 -22.43 7.59
N LEU A 22 11.34 -21.72 7.02
CA LEU A 22 12.03 -20.60 7.68
C LEU A 22 11.15 -19.34 7.77
N LEU A 23 10.27 -19.10 6.80
CA LEU A 23 9.31 -17.99 6.85
C LEU A 23 8.06 -18.38 7.67
N ASN A 24 7.60 -19.62 7.53
CA ASN A 24 6.42 -20.07 8.23
C ASN A 24 6.70 -20.48 9.69
N GLY A 25 7.97 -20.55 10.09
CA GLY A 25 8.39 -20.94 11.44
C GLY A 25 8.06 -22.40 11.80
N THR A 26 7.87 -23.27 10.80
CA THR A 26 7.47 -24.67 11.05
C THR A 26 8.64 -25.56 11.48
N ALA A 27 9.88 -25.12 11.25
CA ALA A 27 11.11 -25.75 11.72
C ALA A 27 12.24 -24.70 11.84
N PRO A 28 13.22 -24.89 12.73
CA PRO A 28 14.39 -24.01 12.81
C PRO A 28 15.33 -24.21 11.61
N LEU A 29 16.21 -23.23 11.37
CA LEU A 29 17.31 -23.34 10.41
C LEU A 29 18.25 -24.48 10.82
N ALA A 30 18.38 -25.49 9.96
CA ALA A 30 19.32 -26.58 10.12
C ALA A 30 20.57 -26.35 9.26
N GLY A 31 21.74 -26.82 9.72
CA GLY A 31 22.98 -26.71 8.95
C GLY A 31 22.91 -27.38 7.57
N SER A 32 22.08 -28.43 7.44
CA SER A 32 21.83 -29.14 6.20
C SER A 32 20.82 -28.46 5.26
N ASP A 33 20.16 -27.38 5.68
CA ASP A 33 19.17 -26.70 4.84
C ASP A 33 19.85 -26.15 3.58
N PRO A 34 19.28 -26.36 2.39
CA PRO A 34 19.81 -25.78 1.16
C PRO A 34 19.50 -24.28 1.11
N VAL A 35 20.51 -23.50 0.75
CA VAL A 35 20.42 -22.07 0.46
C VAL A 35 20.97 -21.85 -0.95
N VAL A 36 20.22 -21.15 -1.79
CA VAL A 36 20.67 -20.72 -3.10
C VAL A 36 20.86 -19.22 -3.04
N LEU A 37 22.08 -18.76 -3.29
CA LEU A 37 22.37 -17.35 -3.48
C LEU A 37 22.47 -17.07 -4.97
N VAL A 38 21.75 -16.05 -5.39
CA VAL A 38 21.80 -15.52 -6.75
C VAL A 38 22.25 -14.07 -6.64
N GLU A 39 23.50 -13.81 -7.00
CA GLU A 39 23.96 -12.42 -7.14
C GLU A 39 23.28 -11.78 -8.36
N LEU A 40 22.81 -10.55 -8.19
CA LEU A 40 22.22 -9.77 -9.27
C LEU A 40 23.28 -8.85 -9.88
N ASP A 41 23.19 -8.63 -11.20
CA ASP A 41 24.09 -7.73 -11.94
C ASP A 41 24.16 -6.32 -11.34
N SER A 42 23.04 -5.86 -10.77
CA SER A 42 22.96 -4.63 -10.01
C SER A 42 21.82 -4.70 -8.98
N PRO A 43 21.89 -3.94 -7.87
CA PRO A 43 20.75 -3.77 -6.99
C PRO A 43 19.54 -3.19 -7.75
N VAL A 44 18.36 -3.74 -7.50
CA VAL A 44 17.12 -3.27 -8.15
C VAL A 44 16.51 -2.06 -7.45
N GLU A 45 16.90 -1.80 -6.21
CA GLU A 45 16.41 -0.66 -5.44
C GLU A 45 17.05 0.66 -5.89
N GLN A 46 16.21 1.68 -6.03
CA GLN A 46 16.65 3.03 -6.38
C GLN A 46 17.13 3.83 -5.16
N ALA A 47 16.53 3.59 -3.99
CA ALA A 47 16.90 4.19 -2.72
C ALA A 47 17.75 3.23 -1.88
N PHE A 48 18.69 3.75 -1.09
CA PHE A 48 19.50 2.94 -0.18
C PHE A 48 19.61 3.57 1.22
N PRO A 49 19.28 2.83 2.28
CA PRO A 49 18.60 1.53 2.24
C PRO A 49 17.12 1.71 1.83
N SER A 50 16.61 0.86 0.93
CA SER A 50 15.18 0.79 0.62
C SER A 50 14.41 0.11 1.75
N ASN A 51 13.12 0.42 1.87
CA ASN A 51 12.16 -0.43 2.58
C ASN A 51 11.60 -1.51 1.66
N THR A 52 11.13 -1.16 0.47
CA THR A 52 10.35 -2.08 -0.38
C THR A 52 11.09 -2.42 -1.66
N VAL A 53 11.15 -3.72 -1.96
CA VAL A 53 11.77 -4.26 -3.17
C VAL A 53 10.81 -5.19 -3.87
N VAL A 54 10.60 -4.99 -5.16
CA VAL A 54 9.83 -5.90 -6.01
C VAL A 54 10.76 -6.46 -7.08
N LEU A 55 11.00 -7.77 -7.05
CA LEU A 55 11.80 -8.46 -8.05
C LEU A 55 10.88 -9.15 -9.05
N ARG A 56 11.04 -8.83 -10.33
CA ARG A 56 10.37 -9.53 -11.42
C ARG A 56 11.30 -10.53 -12.08
N TRP A 57 10.84 -11.76 -12.23
CA TRP A 57 11.65 -12.87 -12.74
C TRP A 57 12.12 -12.62 -14.19
N ASP A 58 11.23 -12.08 -15.03
CA ASP A 58 11.49 -11.72 -16.42
C ASP A 58 12.55 -10.61 -16.62
N ARG A 59 12.96 -9.94 -15.54
CA ARG A 59 13.96 -8.87 -15.58
C ARG A 59 15.33 -9.27 -15.07
N LEU A 60 15.48 -10.46 -14.50
CA LEU A 60 16.76 -10.88 -13.91
C LEU A 60 17.77 -11.40 -14.95
N GLY A 61 17.32 -11.77 -16.15
CA GLY A 61 18.21 -12.28 -17.20
C GLY A 61 18.86 -13.63 -16.84
N PRO A 62 20.04 -13.94 -17.40
CA PRO A 62 20.81 -15.14 -17.03
C PRO A 62 21.39 -15.02 -15.62
N LEU A 63 21.30 -16.10 -14.84
CA LEU A 63 21.68 -16.13 -13.44
C LEU A 63 22.65 -17.28 -13.15
N GLU A 64 23.59 -17.03 -12.25
CA GLU A 64 24.38 -18.07 -11.61
C GLU A 64 23.75 -18.43 -10.26
N LEU A 65 23.47 -19.72 -10.07
CA LEU A 65 22.89 -20.27 -8.86
C LEU A 65 24.00 -20.82 -7.98
N ALA A 66 24.39 -20.10 -6.93
CA ALA A 66 25.34 -20.59 -5.93
C ALA A 66 24.58 -21.36 -4.84
N VAL A 67 24.49 -22.67 -4.99
CA VAL A 67 23.79 -23.56 -4.06
C VAL A 67 24.75 -24.07 -2.99
N ARG A 68 24.36 -24.00 -1.73
CA ARG A 68 25.13 -24.59 -0.62
C ARG A 68 24.22 -25.02 0.53
N THR A 69 24.74 -25.87 1.41
CA THR A 69 24.13 -26.07 2.73
C THR A 69 24.36 -24.84 3.60
N ALA A 70 23.47 -24.56 4.55
CA ALA A 70 23.58 -23.42 5.46
C ALA A 70 24.89 -23.44 6.29
N ASP A 71 25.41 -24.62 6.63
CA ASP A 71 26.72 -24.80 7.26
C ASP A 71 27.92 -24.67 6.30
N GLY A 72 27.66 -24.53 4.99
CA GLY A 72 28.65 -24.37 3.94
C GLY A 72 29.43 -25.63 3.55
N THR A 73 29.12 -26.79 4.13
CA THR A 73 29.87 -28.05 3.92
C THR A 73 29.73 -28.62 2.52
N ARG A 74 28.61 -28.36 1.84
CA ARG A 74 28.38 -28.78 0.45
C ARG A 74 28.05 -27.58 -0.42
N ARG A 75 28.55 -27.58 -1.65
CA ARG A 75 28.42 -26.48 -2.60
C ARG A 75 28.24 -27.01 -4.02
N HIS A 76 27.47 -26.31 -4.84
CA HIS A 76 27.29 -26.55 -6.26
C HIS A 76 26.98 -25.23 -6.96
N THR A 77 27.32 -25.12 -8.24
CA THR A 77 26.93 -23.98 -9.08
C THR A 77 26.19 -24.46 -10.31
N ALA A 78 25.13 -23.73 -10.66
CA ALA A 78 24.35 -23.99 -11.87
C ALA A 78 23.98 -22.66 -12.54
N LYS A 79 23.38 -22.74 -13.71
CA LYS A 79 22.86 -21.58 -14.44
C LYS A 79 21.37 -21.76 -14.72
N ALA A 80 20.64 -20.66 -14.67
CA ALA A 80 19.23 -20.59 -15.04
C ALA A 80 18.91 -19.21 -15.63
N ALA A 81 17.78 -19.07 -16.32
CA ALA A 81 17.22 -17.77 -16.57
C ALA A 81 16.29 -17.35 -15.41
N GLY A 82 16.13 -16.04 -15.19
CA GLY A 82 15.27 -15.48 -14.16
C GLY A 82 13.83 -15.97 -14.25
N ASP A 83 13.24 -15.92 -15.44
CA ASP A 83 11.87 -16.39 -15.74
C ASP A 83 11.69 -17.91 -15.60
N GLU A 84 12.79 -18.67 -15.56
CA GLU A 84 12.81 -20.11 -15.31
C GLU A 84 12.96 -20.48 -13.83
N LEU A 85 13.22 -19.53 -12.92
CA LEU A 85 13.42 -19.83 -11.50
C LEU A 85 12.18 -20.45 -10.86
N PHE A 86 11.00 -19.89 -11.15
CA PHE A 86 9.74 -20.22 -10.50
C PHE A 86 8.53 -20.37 -11.45
N PRO A 87 8.60 -21.19 -12.51
CA PRO A 87 7.47 -21.39 -13.41
C PRO A 87 6.25 -21.89 -12.62
N GLY A 88 5.18 -21.09 -12.62
CA GLY A 88 3.96 -21.39 -11.87
C GLY A 88 4.17 -21.46 -10.35
N MET A 89 5.10 -20.65 -9.81
CA MET A 89 5.46 -20.61 -8.38
C MET A 89 6.12 -21.88 -7.83
N LEU A 90 6.60 -22.77 -8.71
CA LEU A 90 7.35 -23.96 -8.34
C LEU A 90 8.80 -23.82 -8.79
N PRO A 91 9.79 -24.37 -8.04
CA PRO A 91 11.19 -24.31 -8.46
C PRO A 91 11.36 -24.89 -9.86
N GLY A 92 12.09 -24.19 -10.73
CA GLY A 92 12.37 -24.64 -12.08
C GLY A 92 13.34 -25.83 -12.15
N PRO A 93 13.49 -26.48 -13.32
CA PRO A 93 14.31 -27.67 -13.47
C PRO A 93 15.77 -27.48 -13.03
N ALA A 94 16.45 -26.43 -13.51
CA ALA A 94 17.83 -26.14 -13.17
C ALA A 94 18.04 -25.89 -11.67
N LEU A 95 17.11 -25.15 -11.05
CA LEU A 95 17.12 -24.89 -9.62
C LEU A 95 16.93 -26.18 -8.81
N ARG A 96 16.05 -27.08 -9.28
CA ARG A 96 15.82 -28.36 -8.62
C ARG A 96 17.04 -29.26 -8.69
N GLU A 97 17.59 -29.44 -9.88
CA GLU A 97 18.78 -30.26 -10.12
C GLU A 97 19.94 -29.77 -9.25
N ALA A 98 20.19 -28.46 -9.24
CA ALA A 98 21.26 -27.86 -8.45
C ALA A 98 21.10 -28.09 -6.93
N VAL A 99 19.87 -28.01 -6.41
CA VAL A 99 19.59 -28.31 -4.98
C VAL A 99 19.71 -29.80 -4.67
N THR A 100 19.30 -30.68 -5.59
CA THR A 100 19.47 -32.13 -5.43
C THR A 100 20.93 -32.54 -5.41
N GLU A 101 21.81 -31.92 -6.20
CA GLU A 101 23.26 -32.17 -6.15
C GLU A 101 23.87 -31.89 -4.76
N VAL A 102 23.38 -30.87 -4.05
CA VAL A 102 23.87 -30.50 -2.72
C VAL A 102 23.25 -31.37 -1.62
N THR A 103 21.94 -31.60 -1.69
CA THR A 103 21.19 -32.28 -0.62
C THR A 103 21.20 -33.81 -0.74
N GLY A 104 21.37 -34.34 -1.96
CA GLY A 104 21.26 -35.77 -2.26
C GLY A 104 19.83 -36.31 -2.19
N GLN A 105 18.82 -35.44 -2.08
CA GLN A 105 17.41 -35.80 -1.96
C GLN A 105 16.55 -34.95 -2.91
N GLY A 106 15.27 -35.31 -3.02
CA GLY A 106 14.28 -34.51 -3.73
C GLY A 106 14.13 -33.12 -3.09
N VAL A 107 13.87 -32.13 -3.93
CA VAL A 107 13.79 -30.71 -3.54
C VAL A 107 12.52 -30.49 -2.73
N GLY A 108 12.67 -30.06 -1.48
CA GLY A 108 11.57 -29.56 -0.65
C GLY A 108 11.01 -28.23 -1.19
N PRO A 109 10.02 -27.63 -0.52
CA PRO A 109 9.50 -26.33 -0.94
C PRO A 109 10.59 -25.27 -0.86
N LEU A 110 11.05 -24.79 -2.02
CA LEU A 110 12.04 -23.73 -2.16
C LEU A 110 11.34 -22.46 -2.61
N VAL A 111 11.57 -21.36 -1.90
CA VAL A 111 10.93 -20.06 -2.14
C VAL A 111 11.97 -18.93 -2.06
N PRO A 112 11.66 -17.75 -2.62
CA PRO A 112 12.40 -16.53 -2.32
C PRO A 112 12.29 -16.20 -0.82
N LEU A 113 13.38 -16.35 -0.05
CA LEU A 113 13.37 -16.06 1.37
C LEU A 113 13.61 -14.59 1.63
N PHE A 114 14.74 -14.11 1.10
CA PHE A 114 15.26 -12.80 1.39
C PHE A 114 15.85 -12.14 0.15
N TYR A 115 15.73 -10.83 0.10
CA TYR A 115 16.54 -9.97 -0.76
C TYR A 115 17.58 -9.26 0.11
N VAL A 116 18.85 -9.33 -0.29
CA VAL A 116 19.98 -8.81 0.48
C VAL A 116 20.71 -7.78 -0.34
N THR A 117 20.97 -6.62 0.24
CA THR A 117 21.74 -5.54 -0.39
C THR A 117 22.92 -5.22 0.51
N ALA A 118 24.14 -5.27 -0.02
CA ALA A 118 25.35 -4.98 0.75
C ALA A 118 26.11 -3.77 0.22
N ASP A 119 26.72 -3.05 1.15
CA ASP A 119 27.69 -2.00 0.92
C ASP A 119 28.91 -2.29 1.80
N GLY A 120 29.98 -2.80 1.19
CA GLY A 120 31.15 -3.31 1.92
C GLY A 120 30.83 -4.53 2.80
N ASP A 121 31.15 -4.43 4.08
CA ASP A 121 30.95 -5.45 5.12
C ASP A 121 29.61 -5.30 5.86
N ARG A 122 28.69 -4.51 5.32
CA ARG A 122 27.38 -4.20 5.91
C ARG A 122 26.28 -4.57 4.95
N ALA A 123 25.23 -5.23 5.43
CA ALA A 123 24.10 -5.66 4.60
C ALA A 123 22.74 -5.30 5.21
N HIS A 124 21.79 -4.89 4.35
CA HIS A 124 20.38 -4.86 4.70
C HIS A 124 19.67 -6.09 4.16
N VAL A 125 18.73 -6.62 4.94
CA VAL A 125 17.96 -7.81 4.58
C VAL A 125 16.49 -7.44 4.50
N HIS A 126 15.86 -7.90 3.43
CA HIS A 126 14.44 -7.74 3.17
C HIS A 126 13.79 -9.12 3.13
N SER A 127 12.69 -9.29 3.85
CA SER A 127 11.97 -10.55 3.88
C SER A 127 10.80 -10.55 2.91
N GLN A 128 10.59 -11.70 2.25
CA GLN A 128 9.47 -11.92 1.36
C GLN A 128 8.15 -11.81 2.14
N ILE A 129 7.25 -10.95 1.66
CA ILE A 129 5.87 -10.82 2.18
C ILE A 129 4.83 -11.40 1.23
N ARG A 130 5.18 -11.54 -0.06
CA ARG A 130 4.34 -12.13 -1.10
C ARG A 130 5.19 -12.59 -2.28
N PHE A 131 4.78 -13.70 -2.89
CA PHE A 131 5.43 -14.32 -4.03
C PHE A 131 4.37 -14.85 -4.99
N LEU A 132 4.56 -14.58 -6.28
CA LEU A 132 3.69 -14.96 -7.38
C LEU A 132 4.54 -15.51 -8.54
N ALA A 133 3.86 -16.00 -9.59
CA ALA A 133 4.53 -16.62 -10.73
C ALA A 133 5.40 -15.64 -11.52
N GLU A 134 5.15 -14.33 -11.43
CA GLU A 134 5.88 -13.30 -12.18
C GLU A 134 6.89 -12.52 -11.33
N ASP A 135 6.69 -12.46 -10.01
CA ASP A 135 7.47 -11.60 -9.11
C ASP A 135 7.40 -12.01 -7.63
N ALA A 136 8.21 -11.36 -6.82
CA ALA A 136 8.09 -11.36 -5.36
C ALA A 136 8.30 -9.96 -4.79
N CYS A 137 7.61 -9.67 -3.69
CA CYS A 137 7.74 -8.44 -2.93
C CYS A 137 8.41 -8.73 -1.58
N PHE A 138 9.43 -7.94 -1.28
CA PHE A 138 10.23 -8.01 -0.07
C PHE A 138 10.17 -6.67 0.65
N ILE A 139 10.20 -6.71 1.99
CA ILE A 139 10.33 -5.50 2.80
C ILE A 139 11.47 -5.62 3.79
N ARG A 140 12.14 -4.50 4.07
CA ARG A 140 13.29 -4.44 4.96
C ARG A 140 12.91 -4.87 6.38
N ILE A 141 13.66 -5.82 6.91
CA ILE A 141 13.51 -6.30 8.30
C ILE A 141 14.67 -5.88 9.20
N THR A 142 15.74 -5.31 8.63
CA THR A 142 16.89 -4.81 9.38
C THR A 142 16.80 -3.28 9.54
N PRO A 143 16.57 -2.76 10.77
CA PRO A 143 16.57 -1.31 11.02
C PRO A 143 17.93 -0.68 10.72
N GLU A 144 18.99 -1.36 11.16
CA GLU A 144 20.37 -1.04 10.85
C GLU A 144 20.97 -2.17 10.00
N ALA A 145 22.00 -1.86 9.22
CA ALA A 145 22.71 -2.90 8.48
C ALA A 145 23.33 -3.92 9.44
N VAL A 146 23.32 -5.19 9.05
CA VAL A 146 24.00 -6.27 9.78
C VAL A 146 25.44 -6.42 9.27
N ASP A 147 26.37 -6.74 10.16
CA ASP A 147 27.74 -7.04 9.76
C ASP A 147 27.79 -8.36 8.97
N THR A 148 28.63 -8.40 7.95
CA THR A 148 28.83 -9.58 7.11
C THR A 148 30.28 -9.68 6.66
N ALA A 149 30.85 -10.89 6.72
CA ALA A 149 32.16 -11.19 6.12
C ALA A 149 32.07 -11.40 4.59
N GLY A 150 30.90 -11.14 4.01
CA GLY A 150 30.50 -11.47 2.65
C GLY A 150 29.13 -12.15 2.69
N VAL A 151 28.17 -11.67 1.88
CA VAL A 151 26.80 -12.24 1.84
C VAL A 151 26.84 -13.73 1.48
N GLU A 152 27.82 -14.11 0.68
CA GLU A 152 28.11 -15.46 0.24
C GLU A 152 28.40 -16.42 1.40
N GLU A 153 28.89 -15.94 2.55
CA GLU A 153 29.24 -16.76 3.72
C GLU A 153 28.08 -16.99 4.70
N LEU A 154 26.87 -16.47 4.41
CA LEU A 154 25.63 -16.78 5.12
C LEU A 154 25.61 -16.45 6.64
N GLY A 155 26.63 -15.78 7.19
CA GLY A 155 26.66 -15.39 8.60
C GLY A 155 25.49 -14.48 9.03
N TRP A 156 24.90 -13.77 8.08
CA TRP A 156 23.71 -12.92 8.24
C TRP A 156 22.40 -13.72 8.33
N LEU A 157 22.34 -14.95 7.79
CA LEU A 157 21.10 -15.70 7.60
C LEU A 157 20.40 -16.06 8.93
N PRO A 158 21.10 -16.56 9.98
CA PRO A 158 20.44 -16.85 11.26
C PRO A 158 19.75 -15.63 11.85
N GLU A 159 20.38 -14.45 11.75
CA GLU A 159 19.82 -13.20 12.24
C GLU A 159 18.61 -12.75 11.42
N ALA A 160 18.67 -12.86 10.09
CA ALA A 160 17.54 -12.57 9.22
C ALA A 160 16.31 -13.46 9.52
N VAL A 161 16.52 -14.77 9.75
CA VAL A 161 15.47 -15.70 10.13
C VAL A 161 14.88 -15.33 11.50
N ARG A 162 15.72 -14.95 12.47
CA ARG A 162 15.28 -14.48 13.79
C ARG A 162 14.42 -13.21 13.67
N LEU A 163 14.87 -12.20 12.93
CA LEU A 163 14.15 -10.94 12.71
C LEU A 163 12.82 -11.15 11.98
N HIS A 164 12.77 -12.04 10.98
CA HIS A 164 11.51 -12.44 10.36
C HIS A 164 10.56 -13.04 11.40
N ALA A 165 11.05 -13.99 12.20
CA ALA A 165 10.24 -14.68 13.20
C ALA A 165 9.66 -13.73 14.27
N GLU A 166 10.35 -12.64 14.60
CA GLU A 166 9.82 -11.60 15.50
C GLU A 166 8.66 -10.81 14.91
N GLN A 167 8.57 -10.77 13.57
CA GLN A 167 7.58 -10.00 12.81
C GLN A 167 6.60 -10.89 12.02
N PHE A 168 6.59 -12.20 12.28
CA PHE A 168 5.91 -13.20 11.44
C PHE A 168 4.42 -12.89 11.23
N LEU A 169 3.72 -12.40 12.26
CA LEU A 169 2.30 -12.04 12.15
C LEU A 169 2.09 -10.98 11.08
N PHE A 170 2.94 -9.95 11.07
CA PHE A 170 2.88 -8.90 10.07
C PHE A 170 3.35 -9.40 8.70
N LEU A 171 4.54 -9.99 8.62
CA LEU A 171 5.15 -10.38 7.35
C LEU A 171 4.32 -11.43 6.59
N ASN A 172 3.78 -12.43 7.31
CA ASN A 172 2.98 -13.50 6.70
C ASN A 172 1.51 -13.11 6.49
N ASN A 173 1.06 -11.95 7.02
CA ASN A 173 -0.32 -11.47 6.89
C ASN A 173 -0.37 -9.97 6.54
N HIS A 174 0.57 -9.46 5.73
CA HIS A 174 0.78 -8.02 5.52
C HIS A 174 -0.49 -7.26 5.08
N GLN A 175 -1.39 -7.90 4.32
CA GLN A 175 -2.65 -7.31 3.87
C GLN A 175 -3.67 -7.07 5.00
N ARG A 176 -3.45 -7.64 6.18
CA ARG A 176 -4.33 -7.54 7.35
C ARG A 176 -3.71 -6.80 8.52
N TYR A 177 -2.39 -6.66 8.55
CA TYR A 177 -1.63 -6.10 9.67
C TYR A 177 -0.87 -4.83 9.32
N TYR A 178 -1.36 -4.06 8.35
CA TYR A 178 -0.82 -2.75 8.04
C TYR A 178 -0.63 -1.89 9.29
N ARG A 179 0.51 -1.21 9.37
CA ARG A 179 0.77 -0.22 10.42
C ARG A 179 0.21 1.12 9.99
N LYS A 180 -0.25 1.90 10.96
CA LYS A 180 -0.75 3.27 10.73
C LYS A 180 0.01 4.21 11.65
N CYS A 181 0.68 5.20 11.09
CA CYS A 181 1.33 6.25 11.89
C CYS A 181 0.26 7.05 12.65
N PHE A 182 -0.87 7.34 12.00
CA PHE A 182 -1.94 8.16 12.57
C PHE A 182 -3.19 7.32 12.89
N SER A 183 -3.11 6.51 13.96
CA SER A 183 -4.24 5.64 14.35
C SER A 183 -5.51 6.45 14.67
N GLY A 184 -6.64 6.04 14.09
CA GLY A 184 -7.94 6.70 14.25
C GLY A 184 -8.05 8.08 13.59
N LYS A 185 -7.07 8.44 12.74
CA LYS A 185 -7.01 9.68 12.00
C LYS A 185 -6.91 9.40 10.51
N GLU A 186 -7.41 10.34 9.72
CA GLU A 186 -7.31 10.37 8.27
C GLU A 186 -6.65 11.71 7.89
N LEU A 187 -5.61 11.64 7.07
CA LEU A 187 -4.84 12.78 6.59
C LEU A 187 -5.05 12.87 5.08
N GLU A 188 -5.63 13.99 4.62
CA GLU A 188 -5.91 14.15 3.20
C GLU A 188 -5.85 15.61 2.72
N TYR A 189 -5.44 15.77 1.47
CA TYR A 189 -5.60 16.98 0.69
C TYR A 189 -6.66 16.79 -0.39
N LYS A 190 -7.39 17.86 -0.72
CA LYS A 190 -8.44 17.84 -1.74
C LYS A 190 -8.25 18.93 -2.77
N TYR A 191 -8.67 18.61 -3.99
CA TYR A 191 -8.72 19.53 -5.11
C TYR A 191 -10.13 19.44 -5.69
N THR A 192 -10.88 20.55 -5.66
CA THR A 192 -12.22 20.59 -6.28
C THR A 192 -12.06 20.84 -7.77
N LEU A 193 -12.50 19.88 -8.58
CA LEU A 193 -12.35 19.91 -10.03
C LEU A 193 -13.61 20.51 -10.68
N THR A 194 -13.41 21.50 -11.55
CA THR A 194 -14.53 22.17 -12.24
C THR A 194 -15.02 21.31 -13.41
N PRO A 195 -16.32 20.95 -13.48
CA PRO A 195 -16.89 20.23 -14.62
C PRO A 195 -16.73 20.97 -15.95
N PRO A 196 -16.71 20.24 -17.09
CA PRO A 196 -16.77 18.78 -17.19
C PRO A 196 -15.43 18.11 -16.81
N VAL A 197 -15.50 16.99 -16.09
CA VAL A 197 -14.32 16.19 -15.69
C VAL A 197 -14.48 14.76 -16.21
N ASP A 198 -13.51 14.27 -16.97
CA ASP A 198 -13.39 12.86 -17.34
C ASP A 198 -12.50 12.15 -16.31
N SER A 199 -13.12 11.75 -15.19
CA SER A 199 -12.40 11.11 -14.08
C SER A 199 -11.72 9.81 -14.49
N TRP A 200 -12.28 9.07 -15.47
CA TRP A 200 -11.69 7.81 -15.92
C TRP A 200 -10.37 8.05 -16.67
N THR A 201 -10.38 8.93 -17.67
CA THR A 201 -9.16 9.23 -18.44
C THR A 201 -8.08 9.81 -17.53
N LEU A 202 -8.43 10.72 -16.63
CA LEU A 202 -7.48 11.28 -15.65
C LEU A 202 -6.85 10.21 -14.76
N THR A 203 -7.65 9.26 -14.28
CA THR A 203 -7.17 8.14 -13.47
C THR A 203 -6.17 7.29 -14.25
N VAL A 204 -6.49 6.92 -15.50
CA VAL A 204 -5.63 6.09 -16.34
C VAL A 204 -4.32 6.81 -16.70
N GLU A 205 -4.38 8.12 -16.94
CA GLU A 205 -3.19 8.93 -17.19
C GLU A 205 -2.30 9.02 -15.95
N LEU A 206 -2.87 9.28 -14.78
CA LEU A 206 -2.12 9.32 -13.52
C LEU A 206 -1.46 7.98 -13.20
N TYR A 207 -2.19 6.88 -13.43
CA TYR A 207 -1.66 5.53 -13.29
C TYR A 207 -0.45 5.27 -14.21
N ARG A 208 -0.54 5.70 -15.47
CA ARG A 208 0.58 5.57 -16.43
C ARG A 208 1.78 6.43 -16.03
N SER A 209 1.55 7.68 -15.63
CA SER A 209 2.60 8.57 -15.11
C SER A 209 3.38 7.92 -13.96
N LEU A 210 2.70 7.26 -13.02
CA LEU A 210 3.36 6.53 -11.93
C LEU A 210 4.13 5.29 -12.42
N LEU A 211 3.55 4.50 -13.33
CA LEU A 211 4.24 3.35 -13.93
C LEU A 211 5.50 3.75 -14.72
N ASP A 212 5.45 4.90 -15.38
CA ASP A 212 6.56 5.45 -16.15
C ASP A 212 7.62 6.13 -15.28
N GLY A 213 7.41 6.19 -13.95
CA GLY A 213 8.37 6.69 -12.97
C GLY A 213 8.41 8.22 -12.87
N GLU A 214 7.33 8.92 -13.23
CA GLU A 214 7.26 10.39 -13.15
C GLU A 214 7.28 10.92 -11.71
N LEU A 215 7.07 10.05 -10.71
CA LEU A 215 7.25 10.32 -9.29
C LEU A 215 8.39 9.44 -8.74
N PRO A 216 9.66 9.91 -8.78
CA PRO A 216 10.82 9.11 -8.39
C PRO A 216 10.78 8.66 -6.94
N GLY A 217 11.20 7.41 -6.68
CA GLY A 217 11.17 6.84 -5.32
C GLY A 217 9.82 6.26 -4.89
N TYR A 218 8.82 6.28 -5.76
CA TYR A 218 7.52 5.66 -5.51
C TYR A 218 7.24 4.58 -6.56
N VAL A 219 6.59 3.51 -6.14
CA VAL A 219 6.15 2.39 -6.99
C VAL A 219 4.67 2.12 -6.75
N MET A 220 3.99 1.50 -7.71
CA MET A 220 2.61 1.07 -7.50
C MET A 220 2.50 0.16 -6.26
N GLU A 221 1.44 0.33 -5.46
CA GLU A 221 1.22 -0.52 -4.29
C GLU A 221 1.09 -1.96 -4.78
N TYR A 222 1.99 -2.84 -4.30
CA TYR A 222 2.11 -4.18 -4.85
C TYR A 222 0.79 -4.97 -4.81
N ARG A 223 0.20 -5.16 -6.00
CA ARG A 223 -1.04 -5.93 -6.25
C ARG A 223 -2.28 -5.39 -5.53
N ASP A 224 -2.31 -4.09 -5.24
CA ASP A 224 -3.48 -3.35 -4.72
C ASP A 224 -3.54 -1.92 -5.31
N GLU A 225 -3.00 -1.75 -6.51
CA GLU A 225 -2.64 -0.45 -7.09
C GLU A 225 -3.79 0.33 -7.73
N TYR A 226 -4.83 -0.35 -8.19
CA TYR A 226 -5.94 0.25 -8.95
C TYR A 226 -7.27 -0.34 -8.49
N GLN A 227 -8.19 0.51 -8.03
CA GLN A 227 -9.53 0.08 -7.62
C GLN A 227 -10.60 1.02 -8.17
N ALA A 228 -11.80 0.49 -8.35
CA ALA A 228 -12.96 1.25 -8.80
C ALA A 228 -14.15 0.92 -7.91
N TRP A 229 -14.86 1.96 -7.49
CA TRP A 229 -15.94 1.84 -6.52
C TRP A 229 -17.14 2.70 -6.90
N ASP A 230 -18.31 2.23 -6.50
CA ASP A 230 -19.58 2.93 -6.69
C ASP A 230 -20.42 2.78 -5.42
N TYR A 231 -20.65 3.91 -4.74
CA TYR A 231 -21.27 3.95 -3.44
C TYR A 231 -22.53 4.81 -3.46
N LEU A 232 -23.59 4.31 -2.83
CA LEU A 232 -24.65 5.18 -2.31
C LEU A 232 -24.25 5.68 -0.92
N ASN A 233 -24.47 6.96 -0.63
CA ASN A 233 -24.17 7.56 0.67
C ASN A 233 -25.40 8.29 1.22
N HIS A 234 -25.72 8.01 2.49
CA HIS A 234 -26.70 8.73 3.29
C HIS A 234 -25.99 9.48 4.41
N LEU A 235 -25.74 10.78 4.19
CA LEU A 235 -24.91 11.60 5.08
C LEU A 235 -25.76 12.47 6.00
N PHE A 236 -25.37 12.51 7.27
CA PHE A 236 -25.93 13.34 8.32
C PHE A 236 -24.85 14.26 8.87
N GLU A 237 -25.08 15.57 8.83
CA GLU A 237 -24.25 16.54 9.55
C GLU A 237 -24.54 16.41 11.05
N VAL A 238 -23.52 16.16 11.86
CA VAL A 238 -23.66 16.13 13.32
C VAL A 238 -23.34 17.51 13.87
N THR A 239 -24.29 18.10 14.58
CA THR A 239 -24.26 19.50 15.04
C THR A 239 -24.02 19.64 16.54
N GLY A 240 -24.29 18.58 17.32
CA GLY A 240 -24.23 18.57 18.79
C GLY A 240 -24.30 17.15 19.36
N PRO A 241 -24.31 16.98 20.69
CA PRO A 241 -24.60 18.00 21.70
C PRO A 241 -23.38 18.84 22.12
N THR A 242 -22.16 18.41 21.77
CA THR A 242 -20.92 19.16 22.07
C THR A 242 -20.17 19.49 20.79
N GLU A 243 -19.30 20.49 20.85
CA GLU A 243 -18.45 20.84 19.72
C GLU A 243 -17.50 19.70 19.32
N ALA A 244 -17.03 18.91 20.29
CA ALA A 244 -16.19 17.74 20.06
C ALA A 244 -16.91 16.63 19.27
N GLU A 245 -18.25 16.60 19.28
CA GLU A 245 -19.06 15.67 18.49
C GLU A 245 -19.38 16.18 17.09
N ARG A 246 -19.02 17.42 16.73
CA ARG A 246 -19.33 17.94 15.38
C ARG A 246 -18.60 17.15 14.30
N GLY A 247 -19.21 17.06 13.13
CA GLY A 247 -18.65 16.29 12.01
C GLY A 247 -19.74 15.76 11.09
N TYR A 248 -19.64 14.49 10.70
CA TYR A 248 -20.75 13.80 10.05
C TYR A 248 -20.78 12.30 10.35
N ALA A 249 -21.94 11.69 10.15
CA ALA A 249 -22.17 10.25 10.08
C ALA A 249 -22.67 9.92 8.67
N SER A 250 -22.04 8.98 7.98
CA SER A 250 -22.46 8.52 6.64
C SER A 250 -22.75 7.04 6.67
N PHE A 251 -23.98 6.66 6.32
CA PHE A 251 -24.38 5.27 6.14
C PHE A 251 -24.18 4.89 4.67
N ILE A 252 -23.42 3.83 4.43
CA ILE A 252 -23.00 3.36 3.12
C ILE A 252 -23.46 1.90 2.99
N PRO A 253 -24.38 1.57 2.07
CA PRO A 253 -24.80 0.20 1.85
C PRO A 253 -23.62 -0.70 1.45
N THR A 254 -23.59 -1.91 1.99
CA THR A 254 -22.61 -2.94 1.68
C THR A 254 -23.25 -4.06 0.84
N THR A 255 -22.43 -4.84 0.14
CA THR A 255 -22.90 -5.87 -0.81
C THR A 255 -23.68 -7.01 -0.17
N ASP A 256 -23.57 -7.18 1.15
CA ASP A 256 -24.33 -8.14 1.94
C ASP A 256 -25.73 -7.62 2.37
N GLY A 257 -26.14 -6.45 1.88
CA GLY A 257 -27.42 -5.81 2.20
C GLY A 257 -27.43 -5.04 3.53
N LYS A 258 -26.29 -4.97 4.22
CA LYS A 258 -26.13 -4.19 5.46
C LYS A 258 -25.55 -2.80 5.16
N HIS A 259 -25.13 -2.09 6.19
CA HIS A 259 -24.50 -0.79 6.09
C HIS A 259 -23.16 -0.74 6.86
N LEU A 260 -22.23 0.00 6.27
CA LEU A 260 -21.09 0.61 6.95
C LEU A 260 -21.50 2.00 7.44
N LEU A 261 -21.30 2.29 8.73
CA LEU A 261 -21.29 3.65 9.25
C LEU A 261 -19.85 4.19 9.23
N LYS A 262 -19.65 5.26 8.48
CA LYS A 262 -18.43 6.08 8.48
C LYS A 262 -18.68 7.33 9.32
N ARG A 263 -17.90 7.53 10.39
CA ARG A 263 -18.03 8.67 11.30
C ARG A 263 -16.75 9.50 11.29
N LYS A 264 -16.88 10.80 11.06
CA LYS A 264 -15.77 11.76 11.16
C LYS A 264 -16.10 12.87 12.15
N TRP A 265 -15.10 13.32 12.90
CA TRP A 265 -15.21 14.39 13.89
C TRP A 265 -14.34 15.58 13.50
N TYR A 266 -14.98 16.73 13.28
CA TYR A 266 -14.37 18.01 12.97
C TYR A 266 -15.45 19.11 12.92
N ALA A 267 -15.13 20.28 13.47
CA ALA A 267 -15.97 21.46 13.35
C ALA A 267 -15.91 22.03 11.91
N GLU A 268 -14.71 22.26 11.41
CA GLU A 268 -14.43 22.84 10.10
C GLU A 268 -13.56 21.92 9.24
N ASP A 269 -13.70 22.04 7.93
CA ASP A 269 -12.92 21.27 6.97
C ASP A 269 -11.42 21.47 7.21
N THR A 270 -10.70 20.37 7.41
CA THR A 270 -9.30 20.38 7.83
C THR A 270 -8.54 19.17 7.30
N PHE A 271 -7.21 19.28 7.27
CA PHE A 271 -6.27 18.27 6.80
C PHE A 271 -6.36 16.95 7.57
N ASN A 272 -6.45 17.01 8.90
CA ASN A 272 -6.40 15.86 9.78
C ASN A 272 -7.70 15.72 10.55
N ARG A 273 -8.36 14.57 10.42
CA ARG A 273 -9.67 14.35 11.04
C ARG A 273 -9.68 13.01 11.77
N ARG A 274 -10.34 12.97 12.93
CA ARG A 274 -10.64 11.70 13.60
C ARG A 274 -11.70 10.96 12.79
N GLU A 275 -11.53 9.65 12.66
CA GLU A 275 -12.43 8.78 11.91
C GLU A 275 -12.65 7.42 12.59
N SER A 276 -13.85 6.86 12.40
CA SER A 276 -14.13 5.45 12.70
C SER A 276 -15.07 4.83 11.67
N HIS A 277 -14.99 3.50 11.59
CA HIS A 277 -15.83 2.66 10.74
C HIS A 277 -16.54 1.60 11.58
N THR A 278 -17.86 1.47 11.44
CA THR A 278 -18.68 0.44 12.09
C THR A 278 -19.40 -0.36 11.02
N TYR A 279 -19.06 -1.65 10.88
CA TYR A 279 -19.56 -2.53 9.83
C TYR A 279 -20.76 -3.37 10.30
N GLY A 280 -21.55 -3.83 9.34
CA GLY A 280 -22.58 -4.85 9.57
C GLY A 280 -23.85 -4.32 10.23
N LEU A 281 -24.15 -3.03 10.06
CA LEU A 281 -25.38 -2.42 10.58
C LEU A 281 -26.57 -2.84 9.71
N ASP A 282 -27.52 -3.54 10.33
CA ASP A 282 -28.77 -3.95 9.68
C ASP A 282 -29.85 -2.89 9.93
N LEU A 283 -29.93 -1.92 9.02
CA LEU A 283 -30.78 -0.74 9.10
C LEU A 283 -31.50 -0.55 7.77
N ALA A 284 -32.76 -0.12 7.83
CA ALA A 284 -33.53 0.29 6.66
C ALA A 284 -33.59 1.82 6.55
N ASP A 285 -33.68 2.34 5.32
CA ASP A 285 -33.93 3.77 5.04
C ASP A 285 -35.43 4.10 5.19
N ASP A 286 -36.00 3.74 6.33
CA ASP A 286 -37.41 3.94 6.73
C ASP A 286 -37.51 4.74 8.05
N GLY A 287 -36.47 5.51 8.37
CA GLY A 287 -36.25 6.14 9.67
C GLY A 287 -35.26 5.38 10.56
N GLY A 288 -34.76 4.22 10.11
CA GLY A 288 -33.76 3.43 10.83
C GLY A 288 -32.44 4.16 11.08
N PHE A 289 -31.94 4.93 10.10
CA PHE A 289 -30.71 5.71 10.27
C PHE A 289 -30.84 6.80 11.34
N GLU A 290 -31.95 7.53 11.32
CA GLU A 290 -32.27 8.58 12.29
C GLU A 290 -32.41 8.01 13.69
N ARG A 291 -33.06 6.85 13.81
CA ARG A 291 -33.17 6.10 15.07
C ARG A 291 -31.79 5.74 15.60
N TYR A 292 -30.91 5.20 14.76
CA TYR A 292 -29.54 4.85 15.13
C TYR A 292 -28.75 6.07 15.61
N ILE A 293 -28.84 7.20 14.90
CA ILE A 293 -28.19 8.46 15.31
C ILE A 293 -28.66 8.89 16.70
N ARG A 294 -29.96 8.86 16.95
CA ARG A 294 -30.53 9.34 18.21
C ARG A 294 -30.28 8.39 19.39
N GLU A 295 -30.45 7.08 19.17
CA GLU A 295 -30.50 6.08 20.24
C GLU A 295 -29.13 5.47 20.51
N GLU A 296 -28.36 5.19 19.46
CA GLU A 296 -27.04 4.56 19.56
C GLU A 296 -25.91 5.60 19.62
N LEU A 297 -25.87 6.54 18.66
CA LEU A 297 -24.84 7.59 18.66
C LEU A 297 -25.11 8.69 19.68
N LYS A 298 -26.39 8.93 20.03
CA LYS A 298 -26.83 9.95 20.98
C LYS A 298 -26.34 11.35 20.64
N VAL A 299 -26.37 11.68 19.34
CA VAL A 299 -25.97 12.98 18.80
C VAL A 299 -27.14 13.70 18.14
N GLU A 300 -27.01 15.02 18.04
CA GLU A 300 -27.92 15.85 17.26
C GLU A 300 -27.40 15.92 15.81
N ALA A 301 -28.24 15.60 14.84
CA ALA A 301 -27.84 15.60 13.45
C ALA A 301 -28.94 16.04 12.50
N VAL A 302 -28.53 16.57 11.35
CA VAL A 302 -29.39 16.96 10.24
C VAL A 302 -29.07 16.08 9.04
N ARG A 303 -30.09 15.45 8.46
CA ARG A 303 -29.93 14.66 7.24
C ARG A 303 -29.68 15.57 6.06
N LEU A 304 -28.60 15.31 5.33
CA LEU A 304 -28.27 15.99 4.09
C LEU A 304 -28.73 15.15 2.88
N PRO A 305 -28.82 15.73 1.66
CA PRO A 305 -29.21 14.99 0.47
C PRO A 305 -28.32 13.75 0.28
N SER A 306 -28.94 12.63 -0.09
CA SER A 306 -28.19 11.42 -0.44
C SER A 306 -27.53 11.58 -1.81
N PHE A 307 -26.35 10.99 -1.98
CA PHE A 307 -25.57 11.10 -3.20
C PHE A 307 -24.95 9.76 -3.59
N ARG A 308 -24.74 9.58 -4.89
CA ARG A 308 -23.93 8.49 -5.45
C ARG A 308 -22.52 8.99 -5.65
N ARG A 309 -21.52 8.19 -5.27
CA ARG A 309 -20.09 8.46 -5.42
C ARG A 309 -19.48 7.36 -6.28
N VAL A 310 -19.05 7.70 -7.48
CA VAL A 310 -18.13 6.88 -8.26
C VAL A 310 -16.72 7.33 -7.93
N ARG A 311 -15.84 6.39 -7.58
CA ARG A 311 -14.48 6.66 -7.11
C ARG A 311 -13.51 5.73 -7.84
N TYR A 312 -12.39 6.28 -8.28
CA TYR A 312 -11.26 5.51 -8.77
C TYR A 312 -10.03 5.77 -7.92
N ASP A 313 -9.33 4.70 -7.54
CA ASP A 313 -8.23 4.73 -6.58
C ASP A 313 -6.95 4.30 -7.26
N ILE A 314 -5.91 5.13 -7.13
CA ILE A 314 -4.54 4.80 -7.49
C ILE A 314 -3.69 4.79 -6.23
N ASN A 315 -3.22 3.60 -5.83
CA ASN A 315 -2.40 3.43 -4.64
C ASN A 315 -0.95 3.19 -5.01
N PHE A 316 -0.03 3.87 -4.33
CA PHE A 316 1.41 3.77 -4.55
C PHE A 316 2.15 3.88 -3.23
N GLU A 317 3.41 3.44 -3.24
CA GLU A 317 4.21 3.21 -2.05
C GLU A 317 5.60 3.83 -2.22
N SER A 318 6.05 4.55 -1.20
CA SER A 318 7.44 5.01 -1.12
C SER A 318 8.36 3.81 -0.92
N VAL A 319 9.31 3.60 -1.85
CA VAL A 319 10.28 2.50 -1.71
C VAL A 319 11.28 2.74 -0.58
N ARG A 320 11.39 3.98 -0.09
CA ARG A 320 12.30 4.38 1.01
C ARG A 320 11.69 4.05 2.36
N THR A 321 10.43 4.41 2.57
CA THR A 321 9.76 4.39 3.88
C THR A 321 8.68 3.33 3.99
N GLY A 322 8.22 2.73 2.88
CA GLY A 322 7.09 1.80 2.85
C GLY A 322 5.74 2.45 3.16
N HIS A 323 5.66 3.79 3.20
CA HIS A 323 4.39 4.49 3.35
C HIS A 323 3.58 4.41 2.07
N VAL A 324 2.31 4.10 2.22
CA VAL A 324 1.35 3.92 1.13
C VAL A 324 0.40 5.11 1.09
N TYR A 325 0.28 5.68 -0.10
CA TYR A 325 -0.55 6.82 -0.41
C TYR A 325 -1.56 6.44 -1.48
N GLY A 326 -2.70 7.14 -1.47
CA GLY A 326 -3.73 7.00 -2.47
C GLY A 326 -4.04 8.34 -3.13
N VAL A 327 -4.18 8.35 -4.45
CA VAL A 327 -4.81 9.43 -5.20
C VAL A 327 -6.16 8.96 -5.70
N PHE A 328 -7.20 9.73 -5.40
CA PHE A 328 -8.59 9.34 -5.64
C PHE A 328 -9.31 10.35 -6.52
N PHE A 329 -9.88 9.89 -7.63
CA PHE A 329 -10.77 10.70 -8.45
C PHE A 329 -12.22 10.36 -8.13
N ASP A 330 -12.94 11.35 -7.61
CA ASP A 330 -14.34 11.23 -7.22
C ASP A 330 -15.27 11.96 -8.17
N HIS A 331 -16.35 11.30 -8.53
CA HIS A 331 -17.54 11.90 -9.11
C HIS A 331 -18.74 11.64 -8.20
N CYS A 332 -19.23 12.71 -7.55
CA CYS A 332 -20.42 12.68 -6.72
C CYS A 332 -21.60 13.34 -7.44
N SER A 333 -22.77 12.70 -7.42
CA SER A 333 -24.03 13.26 -7.93
C SER A 333 -25.15 13.05 -6.92
N LEU A 334 -26.01 14.05 -6.71
CA LEU A 334 -27.14 13.89 -5.80
C LEU A 334 -28.16 12.92 -6.40
N VAL A 335 -28.78 12.09 -5.56
CA VAL A 335 -29.74 11.07 -6.02
C VAL A 335 -30.99 11.72 -6.64
N GLU A 336 -31.50 12.77 -6.00
CA GLU A 336 -32.75 13.45 -6.38
C GLU A 336 -32.51 14.64 -7.34
N ALA A 337 -31.25 15.01 -7.57
CA ALA A 337 -30.84 16.12 -8.44
C ALA A 337 -29.48 15.81 -9.08
N ARG A 338 -29.46 14.87 -10.03
CA ARG A 338 -28.22 14.28 -10.59
C ARG A 338 -27.32 15.27 -11.32
N GLU A 339 -27.88 16.39 -11.77
CA GLU A 339 -27.16 17.51 -12.35
C GLU A 339 -26.32 18.30 -11.34
N VAL A 340 -26.62 18.18 -10.04
CA VAL A 340 -25.84 18.76 -8.95
C VAL A 340 -24.71 17.80 -8.61
N THR A 341 -23.50 18.15 -9.05
CA THR A 341 -22.33 17.28 -8.96
C THR A 341 -21.17 17.93 -8.22
N LEU A 342 -20.33 17.09 -7.60
CA LEU A 342 -19.02 17.44 -7.08
C LEU A 342 -17.98 16.49 -7.69
N ASN A 343 -16.95 17.04 -8.31
CA ASN A 343 -15.80 16.28 -8.77
C ASN A 343 -14.58 16.65 -7.93
N GLN A 344 -13.84 15.67 -7.43
CA GLN A 344 -12.66 15.93 -6.61
C GLN A 344 -11.50 15.02 -7.00
N CYS A 345 -10.29 15.53 -6.82
CA CYS A 345 -9.09 14.72 -6.63
C CYS A 345 -8.74 14.76 -5.14
N GLU A 346 -8.45 13.62 -4.52
CA GLU A 346 -8.02 13.53 -3.11
C GLU A 346 -6.65 12.85 -3.05
N LEU A 347 -5.73 13.34 -2.23
CA LEU A 347 -4.49 12.66 -1.86
C LEU A 347 -4.59 12.27 -0.38
N GLU A 348 -4.33 11.01 -0.05
CA GLU A 348 -4.46 10.48 1.32
C GLU A 348 -3.26 9.61 1.70
N TYR A 349 -2.82 9.69 2.95
CA TYR A 349 -1.99 8.64 3.55
C TYR A 349 -2.88 7.48 4.04
N LEU A 350 -2.61 6.27 3.57
CA LEU A 350 -3.48 5.11 3.84
C LEU A 350 -2.96 4.26 5.00
N ARG A 351 -1.67 3.92 4.94
CA ARG A 351 -1.02 2.88 5.75
C ARG A 351 0.48 2.82 5.48
N SER A 352 1.18 2.00 6.26
CA SER A 352 2.61 1.71 6.06
C SER A 352 2.85 0.20 6.03
N ARG A 353 3.61 -0.25 5.03
CA ARG A 353 4.07 -1.63 4.85
C ARG A 353 5.52 -1.76 5.29
N VAL A 354 5.72 -1.72 6.61
CA VAL A 354 7.04 -1.69 7.23
C VAL A 354 7.14 -2.67 8.39
N ALA A 355 8.26 -3.39 8.47
CA ALA A 355 8.59 -4.18 9.65
C ALA A 355 9.27 -3.33 10.74
N VAL A 356 9.96 -2.27 10.32
CA VAL A 356 10.57 -1.25 11.18
C VAL A 356 9.50 -0.23 11.61
N GLU A 357 9.68 0.44 12.73
CA GLU A 357 8.74 1.45 13.21
C GLU A 357 8.61 2.58 12.18
N PRO A 358 7.38 2.94 11.72
CA PRO A 358 7.20 4.01 10.77
C PRO A 358 7.31 5.39 11.44
N ASP A 359 7.80 6.39 10.71
CA ASP A 359 7.96 7.77 11.20
C ASP A 359 6.84 8.69 10.68
N GLU A 360 6.13 9.36 11.60
CA GLU A 360 5.12 10.36 11.26
C GLU A 360 5.69 11.54 10.47
N ALA A 361 6.92 11.96 10.75
CA ALA A 361 7.56 13.09 10.08
C ALA A 361 7.88 12.77 8.62
N GLU A 362 8.26 11.53 8.33
CA GLU A 362 8.47 11.04 6.96
C GLU A 362 7.16 11.07 6.16
N VAL A 363 6.04 10.63 6.77
CA VAL A 363 4.73 10.70 6.11
C VAL A 363 4.41 12.12 5.65
N LEU A 364 4.57 13.11 6.53
CA LEU A 364 4.25 14.51 6.22
C LEU A 364 5.17 15.08 5.14
N ALA A 365 6.47 14.77 5.19
CA ALA A 365 7.43 15.21 4.18
C ALA A 365 7.11 14.62 2.79
N GLU A 366 6.80 13.32 2.74
CA GLU A 366 6.43 12.63 1.50
C GLU A 366 5.07 13.12 0.96
N MET A 367 4.11 13.44 1.82
CA MET A 367 2.86 14.06 1.37
C MET A 367 3.09 15.41 0.66
N GLU A 368 3.98 16.28 1.17
CA GLU A 368 4.29 17.55 0.48
C GLU A 368 5.03 17.34 -0.85
N GLU A 369 5.90 16.33 -0.95
CA GLU A 369 6.53 15.93 -2.21
C GLU A 369 5.48 15.51 -3.24
N ILE A 370 4.56 14.63 -2.85
CA ILE A 370 3.48 14.14 -3.71
C ILE A 370 2.53 15.27 -4.11
N VAL A 371 2.24 16.21 -3.20
CA VAL A 371 1.44 17.40 -3.51
C VAL A 371 2.06 18.19 -4.65
N GLY A 372 3.37 18.46 -4.61
CA GLY A 372 4.04 19.22 -5.67
C GLY A 372 3.92 18.54 -7.03
N TRP A 373 4.07 17.21 -7.07
CA TRP A 373 3.90 16.42 -8.29
C TRP A 373 2.44 16.39 -8.78
N LEU A 374 1.48 16.15 -7.87
CA LEU A 374 0.05 16.07 -8.21
C LEU A 374 -0.49 17.41 -8.72
N GLU A 375 -0.08 18.52 -8.11
CA GLU A 375 -0.47 19.86 -8.56
C GLU A 375 0.07 20.16 -9.96
N ALA A 376 1.30 19.75 -10.28
CA ALA A 376 1.83 19.85 -11.63
C ALA A 376 1.02 19.01 -12.61
N PHE A 377 0.74 17.75 -12.27
CA PHE A 377 -0.08 16.84 -13.08
C PHE A 377 -1.46 17.43 -13.40
N LEU A 378 -2.14 18.01 -12.40
CA LEU A 378 -3.45 18.64 -12.56
C LEU A 378 -3.36 19.91 -13.42
N ARG A 379 -2.36 20.76 -13.18
CA ARG A 379 -2.15 22.02 -13.92
C ARG A 379 -1.89 21.78 -15.40
N GLU A 380 -1.07 20.79 -15.75
CA GLU A 380 -0.78 20.42 -17.15
C GLU A 380 -2.03 20.00 -17.92
N ARG A 381 -3.06 19.51 -17.21
CA ARG A 381 -4.36 19.11 -17.76
C ARG A 381 -5.41 20.21 -17.69
N GLY A 382 -5.03 21.43 -17.30
CA GLY A 382 -5.93 22.56 -17.17
C GLY A 382 -6.94 22.43 -16.03
N LEU A 383 -6.68 21.56 -15.06
CA LEU A 383 -7.52 21.38 -13.88
C LEU A 383 -7.07 22.31 -12.75
N SER A 384 -7.97 22.51 -11.77
CA SER A 384 -7.61 23.26 -10.56
C SER A 384 -6.59 22.48 -9.74
N ASP A 385 -5.44 23.10 -9.48
CA ASP A 385 -4.37 22.65 -8.59
C ASP A 385 -4.45 23.33 -7.22
N GLN A 386 -5.57 23.99 -6.90
CA GLN A 386 -5.76 24.65 -5.61
C GLN A 386 -6.07 23.62 -4.52
N ARG A 387 -5.05 23.33 -3.71
CA ARG A 387 -5.17 22.51 -2.51
C ARG A 387 -6.13 23.11 -1.49
N GLY A 388 -7.01 22.28 -0.95
CA GLY A 388 -7.93 22.63 0.12
C GLY A 388 -8.47 21.41 0.86
N PHE A 389 -9.55 21.63 1.63
CA PHE A 389 -10.16 20.61 2.48
C PHE A 389 -11.67 20.45 2.24
N TYR A 390 -12.18 21.07 1.17
CA TYR A 390 -13.62 21.16 0.87
C TYR A 390 -14.29 19.79 0.88
N SER A 391 -15.09 19.52 1.91
CA SER A 391 -15.63 18.20 2.16
C SER A 391 -16.95 17.98 1.44
N LYS A 392 -17.31 16.70 1.26
CA LYS A 392 -18.63 16.30 0.76
C LYS A 392 -19.75 16.81 1.67
N ARG A 393 -19.50 16.94 2.98
CA ARG A 393 -20.44 17.57 3.93
C ARG A 393 -20.69 19.03 3.54
N THR A 394 -19.64 19.80 3.33
CA THR A 394 -19.73 21.23 2.95
C THR A 394 -20.43 21.39 1.60
N PHE A 395 -20.09 20.58 0.60
CA PHE A 395 -20.79 20.52 -0.69
C PHE A 395 -22.30 20.33 -0.55
N LEU A 396 -22.73 19.36 0.26
CA LEU A 396 -24.16 19.09 0.45
C LEU A 396 -24.88 20.27 1.13
N LYS A 397 -24.22 20.94 2.07
CA LYS A 397 -24.77 22.14 2.71
C LYS A 397 -24.91 23.30 1.72
N ASP A 398 -23.89 23.53 0.91
CA ASP A 398 -23.91 24.58 -0.11
C ASP A 398 -24.98 24.31 -1.17
N ALA A 399 -25.16 23.04 -1.56
CA ALA A 399 -26.23 22.63 -2.46
C ALA A 399 -27.62 22.92 -1.86
N VAL A 400 -27.85 22.60 -0.59
CA VAL A 400 -29.11 22.90 0.10
C VAL A 400 -29.30 24.42 0.28
N ALA A 401 -28.25 25.16 0.60
CA ALA A 401 -28.32 26.61 0.73
C ALA A 401 -28.69 27.29 -0.61
N ALA A 402 -28.14 26.80 -1.72
CA ALA A 402 -28.47 27.27 -3.06
C ALA A 402 -29.85 26.81 -3.54
N ARG A 403 -30.28 25.61 -3.12
CA ARG A 403 -31.54 24.95 -3.51
C ARG A 403 -32.23 24.34 -2.29
N PRO A 404 -32.97 25.14 -1.49
CA PRO A 404 -33.58 24.69 -0.23
C PRO A 404 -34.54 23.50 -0.38
N GLU A 405 -35.10 23.28 -1.57
CA GLU A 405 -35.95 22.13 -1.87
C GLU A 405 -35.22 20.79 -1.82
N LEU A 406 -33.88 20.77 -1.88
CA LEU A 406 -33.06 19.57 -1.73
C LEU A 406 -32.99 19.10 -0.26
N ALA A 407 -33.36 19.94 0.70
CA ALA A 407 -33.36 19.54 2.11
C ALA A 407 -34.32 18.36 2.33
N ARG A 408 -33.78 17.23 2.83
CA ARG A 408 -34.58 16.07 3.20
C ARG A 408 -35.35 16.39 4.48
N LYS A 409 -36.69 16.37 4.41
CA LYS A 409 -37.53 16.40 5.61
C LYS A 409 -37.44 15.05 6.30
N VAL A 410 -36.96 15.03 7.53
CA VAL A 410 -37.03 13.85 8.39
C VAL A 410 -38.49 13.65 8.79
N GLY A 411 -39.03 12.48 8.50
CA GLY A 411 -40.41 12.07 8.85
C GLY A 411 -40.53 11.61 10.29
#